data_AF-A0A7L3UR12-F1
#
_entry.id   AF-A0A7L3UR12-F1
#
_cell.length_a   1.000
_cell.length_b   1.000
_cell.length_c   1.000
_cell.angle_alpha   90.00
_cell.angle_beta   90.00
_cell.angle_gamma   90.00
#
_symmetry.space_group_name_H-M   'P 1'
#
loop_
_entity.id
_entity.type
_entity.pdbx_description
1 polymer ?
#
loop_
_entity_poly.entity_id
_entity_poly.type
_entity_poly.pdbx_seq_one_letter_code
_entity_poly.pdbx_strand_id
1 'polypeptide(L)' 'GAGAPVTGRVAQVVTDFGLRLFREAMGRRGDTNTIFAPHGATAVLVALQLATAGRGRHQLETAMGFSINGEGPRGPCP' A
#
# COMPACT_ATOMS: atom_id res chain seq x y z
N GLY A 1 -19.87 -15.15 -16.68
CA GLY A 1 -19.54 -13.71 -16.65
C GLY A 1 -18.10 -13.58 -16.23
N ALA A 2 -17.21 -13.25 -17.16
CA ALA A 2 -15.78 -13.16 -16.88
C ALA A 2 -15.50 -11.90 -16.05
N GLY A 3 -15.00 -12.07 -14.83
CA GLY A 3 -14.51 -10.97 -14.02
C GLY A 3 -13.39 -10.24 -14.76
N ALA A 4 -13.60 -8.95 -15.03
CA ALA A 4 -12.61 -8.07 -15.65
C ALA A 4 -11.29 -8.07 -14.84
N PRO A 5 -10.13 -7.81 -15.47
CA PRO A 5 -8.82 -8.04 -14.87
C PRO A 5 -8.54 -7.04 -13.74
N VAL A 6 -8.91 -7.42 -12.52
CA VAL A 6 -8.60 -6.67 -11.29
C VAL A 6 -7.08 -6.60 -11.05
N THR A 7 -6.32 -7.46 -11.71
CA THR A 7 -4.87 -7.62 -11.55
C THR A 7 -4.06 -6.39 -12.01
N GLY A 8 -4.48 -5.70 -13.09
CA GLY A 8 -3.69 -4.62 -13.68
C GLY A 8 -3.65 -3.35 -12.82
N ARG A 9 -4.81 -2.89 -12.34
CA ARG A 9 -4.91 -1.68 -11.51
C ARG A 9 -4.32 -1.89 -10.12
N VAL A 10 -4.56 -3.05 -9.49
CA VAL A 10 -4.00 -3.35 -8.17
C VAL A 10 -2.49 -3.46 -8.24
N ALA A 11 -1.94 -4.12 -9.28
CA ALA A 11 -0.50 -4.18 -9.49
C ALA A 11 0.11 -2.78 -9.65
N GLN A 12 -0.51 -1.90 -10.43
CA GLN A 12 -0.05 -0.51 -10.60
C GLN A 12 -0.04 0.26 -9.27
N VAL A 13 -1.12 0.20 -8.50
CA VAL A 13 -1.20 0.92 -7.22
C VAL A 13 -0.18 0.38 -6.21
N VAL A 14 0.00 -0.95 -6.15
CA VAL A 14 1.02 -1.59 -5.30
C VAL A 14 2.43 -1.17 -5.72
N THR A 15 2.72 -1.14 -7.01
CA THR A 15 4.02 -0.69 -7.54
C THR A 15 4.26 0.79 -7.21
N ASP A 16 3.28 1.66 -7.41
CA ASP A 16 3.39 3.10 -7.13
C ASP A 16 3.63 3.35 -5.64
N PHE A 17 2.87 2.68 -4.77
CA PHE A 17 3.06 2.78 -3.33
C PHE A 17 4.46 2.27 -2.92
N GLY A 18 4.88 1.12 -3.43
CA GLY A 18 6.21 0.57 -3.17
C GLY A 18 7.34 1.50 -3.59
N LEU A 19 7.22 2.18 -4.74
CA LEU A 19 8.20 3.19 -5.18
C LEU A 19 8.23 4.43 -4.28
N ARG A 20 7.07 4.89 -3.77
CA ARG A 20 7.02 5.99 -2.79
C ARG A 20 7.72 5.60 -1.49
N LEU A 21 7.44 4.40 -0.99
CA LEU A 21 8.08 3.88 0.22
C LEU A 21 9.59 3.74 0.06
N PHE A 22 10.06 3.28 -1.11
CA PHE A 22 11.48 3.23 -1.43
C PHE A 22 12.13 4.62 -1.39
N ARG A 23 11.52 5.61 -2.05
CA ARG A 23 12.04 6.99 -2.09
C ARG A 23 12.14 7.59 -0.70
N GLU A 24 11.15 7.39 0.16
CA GLU A 24 11.18 7.87 1.54
C GLU A 24 12.27 7.17 2.36
N ALA A 25 12.44 5.86 2.19
CA ALA A 25 13.48 5.09 2.86
C ALA A 25 14.90 5.50 2.40
N MET A 26 15.05 5.81 1.11
CA MET A 26 16.34 6.18 0.49
C MET A 26 16.70 7.65 0.66
N GLY A 27 15.74 8.57 0.65
CA GLY A 27 16.01 10.01 0.82
C GLY A 27 16.71 10.34 2.14
N ARG A 28 16.67 9.41 3.10
CA ARG A 28 17.32 9.51 4.41
C ARG A 28 18.69 8.82 4.48
N ARG A 29 19.07 8.05 3.45
CA ARG A 29 20.35 7.33 3.39
C ARG A 29 21.28 8.07 2.43
N GLY A 30 22.48 8.41 2.91
CA GLY A 30 23.56 8.92 2.05
C GLY A 30 24.09 7.83 1.10
N ASP A 31 25.35 7.94 0.68
CA ASP A 31 25.99 7.07 -0.33
C ASP A 31 26.25 5.64 0.17
N THR A 32 25.17 4.87 0.39
CA THR A 32 25.22 3.48 0.84
C THR A 32 24.34 2.59 -0.02
N ASN A 33 24.90 1.45 -0.43
CA ASN A 33 24.17 0.44 -1.19
C ASN A 33 22.97 -0.06 -0.38
N THR A 34 21.77 0.06 -0.94
CA THR A 34 20.53 -0.35 -0.28
C THR A 34 19.70 -1.22 -1.22
N ILE A 35 19.16 -2.30 -0.66
CA ILE A 35 18.23 -3.21 -1.34
C ILE A 35 16.86 -2.99 -0.75
N PHE A 36 15.85 -2.91 -1.61
CA PHE A 36 14.47 -2.75 -1.21
C PHE A 36 13.58 -3.64 -2.09
N ALA A 37 12.59 -4.28 -1.49
CA ALA A 37 11.63 -5.14 -2.17
C ALA A 37 10.22 -4.51 -2.11
N PRO A 38 9.83 -3.70 -3.12
CA PRO A 38 8.57 -2.94 -3.11
C PRO A 38 7.34 -3.82 -2.86
N HIS A 39 7.25 -4.97 -3.55
CA HIS A 39 6.14 -5.89 -3.40
C HIS A 39 6.10 -6.56 -2.02
N GLY A 40 7.28 -6.93 -1.47
CA GLY A 40 7.37 -7.55 -0.15
C GLY A 40 6.93 -6.61 0.97
N ALA A 41 7.42 -5.36 0.93
CA ALA A 41 7.00 -4.34 1.89
C ALA A 41 5.50 -4.05 1.80
N THR A 42 4.97 -3.95 0.58
CA THR A 42 3.52 -3.73 0.38
C THR A 42 2.69 -4.91 0.85
N ALA A 43 3.14 -6.15 0.64
CA ALA A 43 2.44 -7.35 1.12
C ALA A 43 2.29 -7.36 2.65
N VAL A 44 3.33 -6.93 3.38
CA VAL A 44 3.28 -6.81 4.84
C VAL A 44 2.26 -5.76 5.28
N LEU A 45 2.19 -4.61 4.61
CA LEU A 45 1.21 -3.55 4.95
C LEU A 45 -0.22 -3.95 4.59
N VAL A 46 -0.40 -4.71 3.51
CA VAL A 46 -1.69 -5.33 3.17
C VAL A 46 -2.12 -6.32 4.26
N ALA A 47 -1.23 -7.18 4.72
CA ALA A 47 -1.51 -8.07 5.84
C ALA A 47 -1.85 -7.28 7.13
N LEU A 48 -1.19 -6.15 7.36
CA LEU A 48 -1.48 -5.27 8.48
C LEU A 48 -2.86 -4.59 8.35
N GLN A 49 -3.29 -4.21 7.14
CA GLN A 49 -4.66 -3.73 6.91
C GLN A 49 -5.71 -4.79 7.27
N LEU A 50 -5.45 -6.08 6.98
CA LEU A 50 -6.34 -7.18 7.38
C LEU A 50 -6.41 -7.36 8.89
N ALA A 51 -5.27 -7.22 9.57
CA ALA A 51 -5.14 -7.48 11.00
C ALA A 51 -5.60 -6.31 11.89
N THR A 52 -5.86 -5.13 11.31
CA THR A 52 -6.22 -3.91 12.05
C THR A 52 -7.65 -3.48 11.77
N ALA A 53 -8.26 -2.80 12.74
CA ALA A 53 -9.62 -2.24 12.63
C ALA A 53 -9.64 -0.76 13.04
N GLY A 54 -10.76 -0.09 12.75
CA GLY A 54 -10.98 1.30 13.13
C GLY A 54 -9.93 2.26 12.56
N ARG A 55 -9.39 3.14 13.42
CA ARG A 55 -8.43 4.19 13.02
C ARG A 55 -7.15 3.64 12.38
N GLY A 56 -6.62 2.53 12.87
CA GLY A 56 -5.40 1.93 12.32
C GLY A 56 -5.57 1.49 10.86
N ARG A 57 -6.70 0.84 10.55
CA ARG A 57 -7.03 0.43 9.18
C ARG A 57 -7.19 1.64 8.26
N HIS A 58 -7.92 2.66 8.70
CA HIS A 58 -8.14 3.89 7.90
C HIS A 58 -6.82 4.62 7.57
N GLN A 59 -5.89 4.71 8.53
CA GLN A 59 -4.58 5.32 8.29
C GLN A 59 -3.79 4.55 7.22
N LEU A 60 -3.81 3.21 7.28
CA LEU A 60 -3.15 2.36 6.28
C LEU A 60 -3.80 2.47 4.90
N GLU A 61 -5.13 2.50 4.81
CA GLU A 61 -5.86 2.68 3.54
C GLU A 61 -5.55 4.04 2.91
N THR A 62 -5.50 5.09 3.73
CA THR A 62 -5.15 6.45 3.28
C THR A 62 -3.71 6.52 2.79
N ALA A 63 -2.77 5.94 3.54
CA ALA A 63 -1.35 5.95 3.19
C ALA A 63 -1.06 5.13 1.92
N MET A 64 -1.74 3.98 1.76
CA MET A 64 -1.55 3.12 0.59
C MET A 64 -2.35 3.59 -0.63
N GLY A 65 -3.40 4.38 -0.44
CA GLY A 65 -4.26 4.86 -1.52
C GLY A 65 -5.20 3.78 -2.09
N PHE A 66 -5.30 2.63 -1.42
CA PHE A 66 -6.26 1.58 -1.72
C PHE A 66 -6.63 0.79 -0.47
N SER A 67 -7.76 0.09 -0.59
CA SER A 67 -8.28 -0.82 0.41
C SER A 67 -8.48 -2.19 -0.20
N ILE A 68 -8.06 -3.20 0.54
CA ILE A 68 -8.17 -4.61 0.15
C ILE A 68 -9.61 -5.15 0.22
N ASN A 69 -10.49 -4.48 0.96
CA ASN A 69 -11.89 -4.88 1.10
C ASN A 69 -12.77 -4.29 0.00
N GLY A 70 -12.19 -3.65 -1.04
CA GLY A 70 -12.91 -3.08 -2.18
C GLY A 70 -13.67 -1.77 -1.88
N GLU A 71 -13.93 -1.47 -0.61
CA GLU A 71 -14.32 -0.13 -0.18
C GLU A 71 -13.07 0.74 -0.09
N GLY A 72 -12.88 1.61 -1.09
CA GLY A 72 -11.89 2.70 -1.01
C GLY A 72 -12.01 3.47 0.31
N PRO A 73 -10.97 4.22 0.70
CA PRO A 73 -10.90 4.86 2.02
C PRO A 73 -12.23 5.53 2.33
N ARG A 74 -12.95 4.98 3.32
CA ARG A 74 -14.21 5.57 3.76
C ARG A 74 -13.84 6.96 4.27
N GLY A 75 -14.51 7.99 3.76
CA GLY A 75 -14.30 9.37 4.19
C GLY A 75 -14.32 9.49 5.71
N PRO A 76 -13.78 10.59 6.27
CA PRO A 76 -13.61 10.74 7.71
C PRO A 76 -14.90 10.39 8.45
N CYS A 77 -14.82 9.51 9.46
CA CYS A 77 -15.94 9.27 10.36
C CYS A 77 -16.40 10.62 10.93
N PRO A 78 -17.71 10.93 10.93
CA PRO A 78 -18.22 12.10 11.64
C PRO A 78 -17.94 12.00 13.15
#